data_AF-A0A818VJV0-F1
#
_entry.id   AF-A0A818VJV0-F1
#
_cell.length_a   1.000
_cell.length_b   1.000
_cell.length_c   1.000
_cell.angle_alpha   90.00
_cell.angle_beta   90.00
_cell.angle_gamma   90.00
#
_symmetry.space_group_name_H-M   'P 1'
#
loop_
_entity.id
_entity.type
_entity.pdbx_description
1 polymer ?
#
loop_
_entity_poly.entity_id
_entity_poly.type
_entity_poly.pdbx_seq_one_letter_code
_entity_poly.pdbx_strand_id
1 'polypeptide(L)'
;KYVLAIKGIPYEIDPIVAFYGNKEFSKLSSLHRIPVFTDDKVTLCDSSVICQYLEDCYPSCNFVSIYPNDIVNRVKVRCDQTITDRSLNIKISKVLQYFEENVPKEGYMFGKNHMTVADISIACFFRNLFMVMLN
;
A
#
# COMPACT_ATOMS: atom_id res chain seq x y z
N LYS A 1 -1.69 -6.17 3.19
CA LYS A 1 -3.14 -6.33 3.49
C LYS A 1 -4.02 -6.48 2.23
N TYR A 2 -4.07 -5.50 1.32
CA TYR A 2 -5.04 -5.53 0.19
C TYR A 2 -4.84 -6.73 -0.76
N VAL A 3 -3.59 -7.03 -1.11
CA VAL A 3 -3.23 -8.21 -1.93
C VAL A 3 -3.65 -9.52 -1.26
N LEU A 4 -3.38 -9.67 0.04
CA LEU A 4 -3.78 -10.85 0.82
C LEU A 4 -5.31 -11.00 0.84
N ALA A 5 -6.04 -9.89 1.04
CA ALA A 5 -7.51 -9.88 1.04
C ALA A 5 -8.11 -10.30 -0.31
N ILE A 6 -7.59 -9.76 -1.44
CA ILE A 6 -8.08 -10.14 -2.78
C ILE A 6 -7.80 -11.61 -3.08
N LYS A 7 -6.64 -12.12 -2.66
CA LYS A 7 -6.31 -13.55 -2.80
C LYS A 7 -7.06 -14.44 -1.80
N GLY A 8 -7.84 -13.88 -0.87
CA GLY A 8 -8.56 -14.65 0.14
C GLY A 8 -7.65 -15.33 1.17
N ILE A 9 -6.41 -14.83 1.33
CA ILE A 9 -5.42 -15.39 2.26
C ILE A 9 -5.69 -14.81 3.64
N PRO A 10 -5.85 -15.64 4.70
CA PRO A 10 -6.00 -15.14 6.07
C PRO A 10 -4.71 -14.45 6.51
N TYR A 11 -4.84 -13.34 7.24
CA TYR A 11 -3.70 -12.60 7.77
C TYR A 11 -4.08 -11.87 9.05
N GLU A 12 -3.07 -11.62 9.87
CA GLU A 12 -3.15 -10.74 11.03
C GLU A 12 -2.40 -9.45 10.75
N ILE A 13 -2.84 -8.34 11.35
CA ILE A 13 -2.10 -7.07 11.30
C ILE A 13 -1.51 -6.84 12.69
N ASP A 14 -0.19 -6.90 12.78
CA ASP A 14 0.56 -6.36 13.92
C ASP A 14 0.70 -4.84 13.74
N PRO A 15 0.03 -4.00 14.55
CA PRO A 15 0.09 -2.55 14.44
C PRO A 15 1.42 -2.03 14.99
N ILE A 16 2.46 -2.05 14.16
CA ILE A 16 3.76 -1.46 14.50
C ILE A 16 3.79 0.02 14.09
N VAL A 17 4.19 0.90 15.01
CA VAL A 17 4.44 2.31 14.72
C VAL A 17 5.79 2.44 14.00
N ALA A 18 5.75 2.77 12.69
CA ALA A 18 6.94 3.13 11.94
C ALA A 18 7.66 4.29 12.64
N PHE A 19 9.00 4.24 12.70
CA PHE A 19 9.91 5.17 13.39
C PHE A 19 10.12 4.96 14.91
N TYR A 20 9.39 4.08 15.59
CA TYR A 20 9.77 3.66 16.95
C TYR A 20 10.78 2.51 16.85
N GLY A 21 12.07 2.86 16.68
CA GLY A 21 13.20 1.95 16.58
C GLY A 21 13.48 1.20 17.88
N ASN A 22 12.62 0.24 18.24
CA ASN A 22 13.03 -0.78 19.19
C ASN A 22 14.02 -1.74 18.50
N LYS A 23 14.93 -2.36 19.27
CA LYS A 23 15.91 -3.31 18.73
C LYS A 23 15.24 -4.50 18.01
N GLU A 24 13.98 -4.79 18.32
CA GLU A 24 13.20 -5.86 17.71
C GLU A 24 12.76 -5.53 16.27
N PHE A 25 12.35 -4.30 15.95
CA PHE A 25 11.96 -3.92 14.59
C PHE A 25 13.15 -3.83 13.65
N SER A 26 14.33 -3.43 14.15
CA SER A 26 15.57 -3.49 13.37
C SER A 26 15.93 -4.91 12.92
N LYS A 27 15.48 -5.95 13.64
CA LYS A 27 15.67 -7.36 13.23
C LYS A 27 14.70 -7.75 12.11
N LEU A 28 13.53 -7.12 12.03
CA LEU A 28 12.49 -7.38 11.03
C LEU A 28 12.70 -6.57 9.74
N SER A 29 13.10 -5.30 9.88
CA SER A 29 13.36 -4.39 8.78
C SER A 29 14.64 -3.60 9.04
N SER A 30 15.71 -3.95 8.33
CA SER A 30 16.94 -3.16 8.31
C SER A 30 16.74 -1.75 7.73
N LEU A 31 15.68 -1.54 6.95
CA LEU A 31 15.32 -0.26 6.33
C LEU A 31 14.39 0.59 7.21
N HIS A 32 13.89 0.05 8.32
CA HIS A 32 12.89 0.68 9.20
C HIS A 32 11.63 1.18 8.44
N ARG A 33 11.27 0.52 7.35
CA ARG A 33 10.12 0.89 6.50
C ARG A 33 9.00 -0.14 6.62
N ILE A 34 7.77 0.35 6.58
CA ILE A 34 6.56 -0.45 6.41
C ILE A 34 6.10 -0.41 4.94
N PRO A 35 5.41 -1.44 4.42
CA PRO A 35 5.01 -2.68 5.11
C PRO A 35 6.16 -3.68 5.30
N VAL A 36 6.07 -4.47 6.36
CA VAL A 36 6.84 -5.70 6.58
C VAL A 36 5.86 -6.87 6.51
N PHE A 37 6.25 -7.95 5.84
CA PHE A 37 5.49 -9.20 5.78
C PHE A 37 6.33 -10.33 6.37
N THR A 38 5.71 -11.16 7.19
CA THR A 38 6.35 -12.33 7.78
C THR A 38 5.41 -13.53 7.65
N ASP A 39 5.97 -14.67 7.26
CA ASP A 39 5.34 -15.98 7.37
C ASP A 39 6.33 -17.01 7.97
N ASP A 40 5.99 -18.29 7.91
CA ASP A 40 6.84 -19.36 8.46
C ASP A 40 8.20 -19.51 7.75
N LYS A 41 8.37 -18.90 6.56
CA LYS A 41 9.53 -19.09 5.68
C LYS A 41 10.38 -17.83 5.52
N VAL A 42 9.75 -16.66 5.45
CA VAL A 42 10.44 -15.41 5.10
C VAL A 42 9.94 -14.22 5.92
N THR A 43 10.85 -13.26 6.12
CA THR A 43 10.53 -11.88 6.53
C THR A 43 10.96 -10.95 5.41
N LEU A 44 10.02 -10.24 4.81
CA LEU A 44 10.24 -9.38 3.65
C LEU A 44 9.86 -7.94 3.95
N CYS A 45 10.69 -7.03 3.46
CA CYS A 45 10.42 -5.60 3.37
C CYS A 45 10.20 -5.22 1.90
N ASP A 46 9.59 -4.05 1.66
CA ASP A 46 9.20 -3.53 0.34
C ASP A 46 7.92 -4.17 -0.24
N SER A 47 6.90 -3.33 -0.50
CA SER A 47 5.61 -3.82 -1.00
C SER A 47 5.70 -4.50 -2.37
N SER A 48 6.65 -4.12 -3.23
CA SER A 48 6.80 -4.73 -4.56
C SER A 48 7.34 -6.17 -4.46
N VAL A 49 8.34 -6.37 -3.58
CA VAL A 49 8.91 -7.69 -3.29
C VAL A 49 7.89 -8.59 -2.60
N ILE A 50 7.16 -8.05 -1.62
CA ILE A 50 6.08 -8.78 -0.93
C ILE A 50 4.99 -9.20 -1.93
N CYS A 51 4.55 -8.29 -2.81
CA CYS A 51 3.57 -8.61 -3.85
C CYS A 51 4.08 -9.72 -4.78
N GLN A 52 5.35 -9.66 -5.19
CA GLN A 52 5.92 -10.68 -6.06
C GLN A 52 5.98 -12.04 -5.37
N TYR A 53 6.46 -12.10 -4.13
CA TYR A 53 6.50 -13.33 -3.34
C TYR A 53 5.11 -13.96 -3.17
N LEU A 54 4.10 -13.16 -2.87
CA LEU A 54 2.72 -13.63 -2.75
C LEU A 54 2.14 -14.10 -4.10
N GLU A 55 2.55 -13.51 -5.23
CA GLU A 55 2.14 -14.01 -6.54
C GLU A 55 2.75 -15.38 -6.84
N ASP A 56 4.02 -15.59 -6.47
CA ASP A 56 4.73 -16.84 -6.73
C ASP A 56 4.26 -17.98 -5.81
N CYS A 57 3.92 -17.66 -4.55
CA CYS A 57 3.35 -18.64 -3.61
C CYS A 57 1.89 -19.00 -3.91
N TYR A 58 1.12 -18.06 -4.48
CA TYR A 58 -0.31 -18.19 -4.71
C TYR A 58 -0.65 -17.87 -6.18
N PRO A 59 -0.32 -18.80 -7.10
CA PRO A 59 -0.41 -18.57 -8.54
C PRO A 59 -1.85 -18.49 -9.04
N SER A 60 -2.01 -17.83 -10.19
CA SER A 60 -3.31 -17.45 -10.75
C SER A 60 -4.22 -18.61 -11.18
N CYS A 61 -3.71 -19.84 -11.24
CA CYS A 61 -4.54 -21.02 -11.50
C CYS A 61 -5.54 -21.28 -10.37
N ASN A 62 -5.23 -20.86 -9.13
CA ASN A 62 -6.05 -21.10 -7.94
C ASN A 62 -6.40 -19.82 -7.17
N PHE A 63 -5.81 -18.67 -7.54
CA PHE A 63 -5.94 -17.40 -6.84
C PHE A 63 -6.11 -16.23 -7.81
N VAL A 64 -6.59 -15.08 -7.32
CA VAL A 64 -6.65 -13.87 -8.15
C VAL A 64 -5.21 -13.38 -8.44
N SER A 65 -4.88 -13.23 -9.74
CA SER A 65 -3.62 -12.63 -10.19
C SER A 65 -3.58 -11.15 -9.85
N ILE A 66 -2.48 -10.67 -9.29
CA ILE A 66 -2.28 -9.22 -9.06
C ILE A 66 -1.45 -8.55 -10.17
N TYR A 67 -0.95 -9.33 -11.13
CA TYR A 67 -0.26 -8.83 -12.32
C TYR A 67 -1.04 -9.14 -13.60
N PRO A 68 -0.75 -8.43 -14.72
CA PRO A 68 -1.25 -8.85 -16.02
C PRO A 68 -0.92 -10.32 -16.32
N ASN A 69 -1.88 -11.02 -16.95
CA ASN A 69 -1.72 -12.42 -17.37
C ASN A 69 -0.77 -12.56 -18.56
N ASP A 70 -0.75 -11.56 -19.46
CA ASP A 70 0.19 -11.51 -20.56
C ASP A 70 1.63 -11.23 -20.07
N ILE A 71 2.57 -12.09 -20.47
CA ILE A 71 3.96 -12.04 -20.00
C ILE A 71 4.68 -10.77 -20.44
N VAL A 72 4.38 -10.28 -21.66
CA VAL A 72 4.99 -9.07 -22.19
C VAL A 72 4.54 -7.86 -21.36
N ASN A 73 3.26 -7.77 -21.05
CA ASN A 73 2.71 -6.72 -20.19
C ASN A 73 3.21 -6.84 -18.74
N ARG A 74 3.41 -8.06 -18.22
CA ARG A 74 3.99 -8.27 -16.89
C ARG A 74 5.43 -7.76 -16.81
N VAL A 75 6.26 -8.07 -17.80
CA VAL A 75 7.65 -7.57 -17.87
C VAL A 75 7.66 -6.05 -18.01
N LYS A 76 6.78 -5.48 -18.85
CA LYS A 76 6.63 -4.03 -18.98
C LYS A 76 6.31 -3.35 -17.65
N VAL A 77 5.35 -3.85 -16.88
CA VAL A 77 5.02 -3.29 -15.55
C VAL A 77 6.20 -3.38 -14.57
N ARG A 78 7.07 -4.39 -14.67
CA ARG A 78 8.23 -4.55 -13.78
C ARG A 78 9.42 -3.66 -14.16
N CYS A 79 9.68 -3.47 -15.45
CA CYS A 79 10.89 -2.81 -15.93
C CYS A 79 10.66 -1.37 -16.39
N ASP A 80 9.43 -0.99 -16.70
CA ASP A 80 9.10 0.33 -17.24
C ASP A 80 8.61 1.26 -16.11
N GLN A 81 9.51 2.14 -15.70
CA GLN A 81 9.24 3.18 -14.71
C GLN A 81 8.12 4.11 -15.18
N THR A 82 8.01 4.41 -16.47
CA THR A 82 6.95 5.30 -16.98
C THR A 82 5.57 4.66 -16.88
N ILE A 83 5.45 3.34 -17.07
CA ILE A 83 4.20 2.60 -16.89
C ILE A 83 3.83 2.54 -15.40
N THR A 84 4.82 2.33 -14.54
CA THR A 84 4.65 2.32 -13.08
C THR A 84 4.19 3.69 -12.58
N ASP A 85 4.87 4.76 -12.99
CA ASP A 85 4.58 6.14 -12.63
C ASP A 85 3.22 6.58 -13.18
N ARG A 86 2.89 6.21 -14.42
CA ARG A 86 1.56 6.47 -15.00
C ARG A 86 0.47 5.74 -14.23
N SER A 87 0.69 4.49 -13.85
CA SER A 87 -0.28 3.70 -13.08
C SER A 87 -0.50 4.27 -11.68
N LEU A 88 0.58 4.76 -11.04
CA LEU A 88 0.51 5.49 -9.78
C LEU A 88 -0.25 6.81 -9.94
N ASN A 89 0.08 7.60 -10.97
CA ASN A 89 -0.60 8.87 -11.26
C ASN A 89 -2.10 8.67 -11.55
N ILE A 90 -2.49 7.67 -12.33
CA ILE A 90 -3.91 7.40 -12.59
C ILE A 90 -4.64 7.03 -11.28
N LYS A 91 -4.02 6.21 -10.42
CA LYS A 91 -4.60 5.84 -9.13
C LYS A 91 -4.68 7.03 -8.17
N ILE A 92 -3.64 7.87 -8.12
CA ILE A 92 -3.64 9.07 -7.27
C ILE A 92 -4.72 10.04 -7.72
N SER A 93 -4.86 10.29 -9.04
CA SER A 93 -5.88 11.18 -9.58
C SER A 93 -7.30 10.73 -9.20
N LYS A 94 -7.60 9.44 -9.27
CA LYS A 94 -8.93 8.92 -8.87
C LYS A 94 -9.20 9.07 -7.39
N VAL A 95 -8.20 8.86 -6.54
CA VAL A 95 -8.31 9.03 -5.09
C VAL A 95 -8.48 10.52 -4.73
N LEU A 96 -7.72 11.40 -5.38
CA LEU A 96 -7.83 12.85 -5.19
C LEU A 96 -9.20 13.38 -5.66
N GLN A 97 -9.70 12.90 -6.81
CA GLN A 97 -11.04 13.24 -7.28
C GLN A 97 -12.11 12.81 -6.27
N TYR A 98 -12.00 11.60 -5.72
CA TYR A 98 -12.92 11.15 -4.67
C TYR A 98 -12.88 12.09 -3.46
N PHE A 99 -11.70 12.57 -3.05
CA PHE A 99 -11.61 13.55 -1.95
C PHE A 99 -12.21 14.91 -2.32
N GLU A 100 -11.98 15.43 -3.53
CA GLU A 100 -12.59 16.69 -3.98
C GLU A 100 -14.12 16.63 -3.98
N GLU A 101 -14.69 15.48 -4.35
CA GLU A 101 -16.14 15.27 -4.40
C GLU A 101 -16.77 15.04 -3.02
N ASN A 102 -16.05 14.41 -2.09
CA ASN A 102 -16.62 13.90 -0.84
C ASN A 102 -16.14 14.62 0.42
N VAL A 103 -15.05 15.40 0.37
CA VAL A 103 -14.58 16.19 1.52
C VAL A 103 -15.46 17.44 1.65
N PRO A 104 -16.16 17.63 2.78
CA PRO A 104 -17.00 18.80 2.96
C PRO A 104 -16.17 20.09 3.04
N LYS A 105 -16.73 21.20 2.54
CA LYS A 105 -16.08 22.53 2.61
C LYS A 105 -15.84 23.01 4.05
N GLU A 106 -16.65 22.54 4.99
CA GLU A 106 -16.57 22.87 6.41
C GLU A 106 -16.90 21.65 7.27
N GLY A 107 -16.20 21.50 8.39
CA GLY A 107 -16.36 20.38 9.31
C GLY A 107 -15.47 19.19 8.96
N TYR A 108 -15.92 17.99 9.28
CA TYR A 108 -15.23 16.71 9.11
C TYR A 108 -16.03 15.77 8.21
N MET A 109 -15.39 14.72 7.68
CA MET A 109 -15.97 13.78 6.71
C MET A 109 -17.34 13.23 7.11
N PHE A 110 -17.58 12.99 8.41
CA PHE A 110 -18.84 12.44 8.93
C PHE A 110 -19.57 13.34 9.93
N GLY A 111 -19.30 14.65 9.91
CA GLY A 111 -20.04 15.61 10.74
C GLY A 111 -19.28 16.91 11.03
N LYS A 112 -19.96 17.94 11.53
CA LYS A 112 -19.34 19.26 11.72
C LYS A 112 -18.46 19.40 12.98
N ASN A 113 -18.70 18.58 14.00
CA ASN A 113 -18.17 18.84 15.35
C ASN A 113 -17.24 17.76 15.88
N HIS A 114 -16.95 16.71 15.12
CA HIS A 114 -16.09 15.63 15.59
C HIS A 114 -15.24 15.05 14.45
N MET A 115 -13.93 15.02 14.68
CA MET A 115 -12.97 14.37 13.79
C MET A 115 -13.06 12.85 13.93
N THR A 116 -12.95 12.14 12.81
CA THR A 116 -13.00 10.68 12.76
C THR A 116 -11.70 10.07 12.23
N VAL A 117 -11.62 8.75 12.27
CA VAL A 117 -10.52 8.01 11.63
C VAL A 117 -10.41 8.28 10.13
N ALA A 118 -11.50 8.66 9.45
CA ALA A 118 -11.45 9.01 8.03
C ALA A 118 -10.71 10.33 7.80
N ASP A 119 -10.95 11.33 8.64
CA ASP A 119 -10.24 12.62 8.59
C ASP A 119 -8.74 12.43 8.85
N ILE A 120 -8.39 11.61 9.85
CA ILE A 120 -6.99 11.26 10.15
C ILE A 120 -6.36 10.51 8.97
N SER A 121 -7.09 9.59 8.35
CA SER A 121 -6.59 8.82 7.20
C SER A 121 -6.30 9.71 6.00
N ILE A 122 -7.19 10.67 5.71
CA ILE A 122 -7.02 11.66 4.63
C ILE A 122 -5.85 12.60 4.95
N ALA A 123 -5.77 13.12 6.18
CA ALA A 123 -4.66 13.98 6.60
C ALA A 123 -3.30 13.25 6.51
N CYS A 124 -3.23 11.98 6.94
CA CYS A 124 -2.03 11.16 6.80
C CYS A 124 -1.66 10.91 5.34
N PHE A 125 -2.64 10.66 4.48
CA PHE A 125 -2.41 10.52 3.03
C PHE A 125 -1.78 11.78 2.44
N PHE A 126 -2.36 12.96 2.70
CA PHE A 126 -1.83 14.22 2.19
C PHE A 126 -0.48 14.61 2.78
N ARG A 127 -0.25 14.35 4.07
CA ARG A 127 1.06 14.56 4.70
C ARG A 127 2.14 13.71 4.02
N ASN A 128 1.84 12.44 3.75
CA ASN A 128 2.78 11.55 3.08
C ASN A 128 3.00 11.98 1.61
N LEU A 129 1.95 12.39 0.90
CA LEU A 129 2.05 12.91 -0.45
C LEU A 129 2.94 14.17 -0.51
N PHE A 130 2.74 15.10 0.42
CA PHE A 130 3.56 16.30 0.58
C PHE A 130 5.04 15.97 0.81
N MET A 131 5.33 14.98 1.65
CA MET A 131 6.70 14.55 1.94
C MET A 131 7.40 13.94 0.71
N VAL A 132 6.64 13.27 -0.17
CA VAL A 132 7.17 12.73 -1.43
C VAL A 132 7.43 13.84 -2.46
N MET A 133 6.59 14.88 -2.51
CA MET A 133 6.74 15.99 -3.46
C MET A 133 7.89 16.96 -3.13
N LEU A 134 8.45 16.89 -1.92
CA LEU A 134 9.57 17.74 -1.47
C LEU A 134 10.97 17.10 -1.67
N ASN A 135 11.03 15.87 -2.18
CA ASN A 135 12.28 15.18 -2.53
C ASN A 135 12.39 15.03 -4.06
#